data_AF-A0A2S9FSR5-F1
#
_entry.id   AF-A0A2S9FSR5-F1
#
_cell.length_a   1.000
_cell.length_b   1.000
_cell.length_c   1.000
_cell.angle_alpha   90.00
_cell.angle_beta   90.00
_cell.angle_gamma   90.00
#
_symmetry.space_group_name_H-M   'P 1'
#
loop_
_entity.id
_entity.type
_entity.pdbx_description
1 polymer ?
#
loop_
_entity_poly.entity_id
_entity_poly.type
_entity_poly.pdbx_seq_one_letter_code
_entity_poly.pdbx_strand_id
1 'polypeptide(L)' 'MASTKKLFAALKRRGPHRVLRGDLAFAGLPGIVYTPATGKNLPGVAFAHDWITSAHRYHGTLDHLASWGIVAAAPNT' A
#
# COMPACT_ATOMS: atom_id res chain seq x y z
N MET A 1 -21.10 8.32 -15.51
CA MET A 1 -19.79 7.77 -15.08
C MET A 1 -18.72 8.85 -15.23
N ALA A 2 -17.70 8.87 -14.37
CA ALA A 2 -16.57 9.78 -14.55
C ALA A 2 -15.77 9.39 -15.80
N SER A 3 -15.31 10.38 -16.58
CA SER A 3 -14.40 10.15 -17.70
C SER A 3 -13.11 9.49 -17.23
N THR A 4 -12.56 8.55 -18.02
CA THR A 4 -11.26 7.91 -17.76
C THR A 4 -10.15 8.92 -17.51
N LYS A 5 -10.14 10.05 -18.23
CA LYS A 5 -9.16 11.14 -18.01
C LYS A 5 -9.26 11.72 -16.59
N LYS A 6 -10.48 11.88 -16.08
CA LYS A 6 -10.73 12.39 -14.72
C LYS A 6 -10.29 11.37 -13.66
N LEU A 7 -10.61 10.09 -13.87
CA LEU A 7 -10.18 9.01 -12.96
C LEU A 7 -8.66 8.87 -12.92
N PHE A 8 -8.01 8.86 -14.09
CA PHE A 8 -6.55 8.82 -14.19
C PHE A 8 -5.91 10.03 -13.50
N ALA A 9 -6.46 11.23 -13.67
CA ALA A 9 -5.96 12.42 -12.98
C ALA A 9 -6.08 12.31 -11.45
N ALA A 10 -7.14 11.67 -10.94
CA ALA A 10 -7.29 11.41 -9.51
C ALA A 10 -6.26 10.40 -9.00
N LEU A 11 -6.07 9.28 -9.71
CA LEU A 11 -5.11 8.23 -9.36
C LEU A 11 -3.65 8.70 -9.34
N LYS A 12 -3.30 9.84 -9.96
CA LYS A 12 -1.97 10.43 -9.81
C LYS A 12 -1.69 11.00 -8.41
N ARG A 13 -2.73 11.12 -7.58
CA ARG A 13 -2.65 11.70 -6.23
C ARG A 13 -2.97 10.66 -5.18
N ARG A 14 -2.64 10.96 -3.92
CA ARG A 14 -3.05 10.15 -2.78
C ARG A 14 -4.58 9.99 -2.77
N GLY A 15 -5.04 8.77 -2.50
CA GLY A 15 -6.44 8.43 -2.40
C GLY A 15 -7.09 8.95 -1.11
N PRO A 16 -8.41 8.72 -0.96
CA PRO A 16 -9.21 9.31 0.10
C PRO A 16 -9.00 8.66 1.48
N HIS A 17 -8.37 7.49 1.56
CA HIS A 17 -8.19 6.79 2.82
C HIS A 17 -6.95 7.28 3.57
N ARG A 18 -7.12 7.58 4.87
CA ARG A 18 -5.98 7.70 5.78
C ARG A 18 -5.28 6.36 5.88
N VAL A 19 -3.96 6.36 5.78
CA VAL A 19 -3.14 5.15 5.80
C VAL A 19 -2.51 4.94 7.19
N LEU A 20 -2.48 3.69 7.63
CA LEU A 20 -1.71 3.22 8.78
C LEU A 20 -0.55 2.35 8.29
N ARG A 21 0.57 2.43 9.01
CA ARG A 21 1.78 1.64 8.77
C ARG A 21 1.99 0.71 9.96
N GLY A 22 2.26 -0.55 9.69
CA GLY A 22 2.58 -1.57 10.69
C GLY A 22 3.85 -2.35 10.33
N ASP A 23 4.43 -2.99 11.34
CA ASP A 23 5.52 -3.95 11.17
C ASP A 23 4.93 -5.33 10.85
N LEU A 24 5.40 -5.94 9.75
CA LEU A 24 4.95 -7.27 9.35
C LEU A 24 5.51 -8.37 10.26
N ALA A 25 6.56 -8.08 11.06
CA ALA A 25 7.18 -9.02 11.97
C ALA A 25 6.18 -9.58 13.01
N PHE A 26 5.10 -8.84 13.31
CA PHE A 26 3.99 -9.33 14.12
C PHE A 26 3.34 -10.61 13.53
N ALA A 27 3.36 -10.77 12.21
CA ALA A 27 2.88 -11.95 11.49
C ALA A 27 3.99 -12.99 11.19
N GLY A 28 5.17 -12.86 11.81
CA GLY A 28 6.27 -13.83 11.69
C GLY A 28 7.19 -13.64 10.47
N LEU A 29 7.03 -12.54 9.72
CA LEU A 29 7.88 -12.21 8.57
C LEU A 29 8.43 -10.78 8.70
N PRO A 30 9.74 -10.54 8.56
CA PRO A 30 10.27 -9.19 8.54
C PRO A 30 9.68 -8.43 7.37
N GLY A 31 9.31 -7.17 7.57
CA GLY A 31 8.65 -6.41 6.51
C GLY A 31 7.81 -5.27 7.04
N ILE A 32 6.99 -4.73 6.15
CA ILE A 32 6.14 -3.59 6.44
C ILE A 32 4.77 -3.79 5.79
N VAL A 33 3.72 -3.32 6.46
CA VAL A 33 2.36 -3.31 5.92
C VAL A 33 1.78 -1.90 5.94
N TYR A 34 1.13 -1.51 4.85
CA TYR A 34 0.33 -0.30 4.73
C TYR A 34 -1.13 -0.69 4.55
N THR A 35 -2.03 -0.08 5.33
CA THR A 35 -3.45 -0.40 5.30
C THR A 35 -4.29 0.88 5.37
N PRO A 36 -5.46 0.94 4.72
CA PRO A 36 -6.48 1.92 5.07
C PRO A 36 -6.78 1.87 6.57
N ALA A 37 -7.00 3.02 7.20
CA ALA A 37 -7.29 3.12 8.62
C ALA A 37 -8.64 2.50 9.01
N THR A 38 -9.51 2.28 8.04
CA THR A 38 -10.87 1.76 8.22
C THR A 38 -11.22 0.80 7.08
N GLY A 39 -12.11 -0.15 7.36
CA GLY A 39 -12.56 -1.16 6.40
C GLY A 39 -12.18 -2.57 6.86
N LYS A 40 -12.91 -3.56 6.35
CA LYS A 40 -12.66 -4.98 6.56
C LYS A 40 -12.81 -5.70 5.22
N ASN A 41 -12.21 -6.88 5.07
CA ASN A 41 -12.25 -7.65 3.83
C ASN A 41 -11.76 -6.85 2.61
N LEU A 42 -10.73 -6.02 2.83
CA LEU A 42 -10.14 -5.18 1.79
C LEU A 42 -9.25 -6.02 0.87
N PRO A 43 -9.12 -5.65 -0.41
CA PRO A 43 -8.18 -6.31 -1.32
C PRO A 43 -6.74 -6.16 -0.81
N GLY A 44 -5.97 -7.24 -0.91
CA GLY A 44 -4.56 -7.29 -0.48
C GLY A 44 -3.60 -7.46 -1.65
N VAL A 45 -2.43 -6.85 -1.55
CA VAL A 45 -1.28 -7.03 -2.46
C VAL A 45 -0.04 -7.38 -1.64
N ALA A 46 0.64 -8.46 -2.02
CA ALA A 46 1.99 -8.75 -1.58
C ALA A 46 2.97 -8.13 -2.59
N PHE A 47 3.85 -7.26 -2.11
CA PHE A 47 4.79 -6.48 -2.93
C PHE A 47 6.22 -6.97 -2.72
N ALA A 48 6.82 -7.52 -3.77
CA ALA A 48 8.24 -7.84 -3.79
C ALA A 48 9.06 -6.61 -4.19
N HIS A 49 10.18 -6.39 -3.51
CA HIS A 49 11.11 -5.31 -3.81
C HIS A 49 12.40 -5.83 -4.47
N ASP A 50 13.19 -4.92 -5.01
CA ASP A 50 14.48 -5.26 -5.63
C ASP A 50 15.49 -5.85 -4.61
N TRP A 51 16.46 -6.58 -5.11
CA TRP A 51 17.52 -7.23 -4.33
C TRP A 51 18.32 -6.20 -3.52
N ILE A 52 18.57 -6.49 -2.24
CA ILE A 52 19.26 -5.61 -1.25
C ILE A 52 18.53 -4.28 -0.97
N THR A 53 17.45 -3.95 -1.69
CA THR A 53 16.69 -2.73 -1.43
C THR A 53 15.57 -2.99 -0.43
N SER A 54 15.66 -2.41 0.77
CA SER A 54 14.57 -2.53 1.74
C SER A 54 13.23 -2.02 1.20
N ALA A 55 12.14 -2.69 1.59
CA ALA A 55 10.75 -2.28 1.38
C ALA A 55 10.47 -0.82 1.77
N HIS A 56 11.22 -0.24 2.72
CA HIS A 56 11.04 1.16 3.11
C HIS A 56 11.30 2.15 1.96
N ARG A 57 12.15 1.78 0.98
CA ARG A 57 12.38 2.62 -0.21
C ARG A 57 11.14 2.75 -1.10
N TYR A 58 10.17 1.83 -0.96
CA TYR A 58 8.91 1.83 -1.72
C TYR A 58 7.73 2.44 -0.94
N HIS A 59 7.98 3.17 0.15
CA HIS A 59 6.93 3.73 1.00
C HIS A 59 5.88 4.55 0.23
N GLY A 60 6.29 5.32 -0.78
CA GLY A 60 5.37 6.12 -1.59
C GLY A 60 4.39 5.25 -2.39
N THR A 61 4.86 4.17 -2.99
CA THR A 61 4.02 3.20 -3.71
C THR A 61 3.06 2.49 -2.78
N LEU A 62 3.56 2.02 -1.62
CA LEU A 62 2.76 1.28 -0.65
C LEU A 62 1.70 2.17 0.02
N ASP A 63 2.05 3.41 0.40
CA ASP A 63 1.10 4.40 0.91
C ASP A 63 0.07 4.77 -0.15
N HIS A 64 0.47 4.88 -1.42
CA HIS A 64 -0.44 5.19 -2.51
C HIS A 64 -1.52 4.10 -2.68
N LEU A 65 -1.11 2.83 -2.76
CA LEU A 65 -2.05 1.70 -2.82
C LEU A 65 -3.02 1.69 -1.64
N ALA A 66 -2.49 1.85 -0.42
CA ALA A 66 -3.30 1.90 0.80
C ALA A 66 -4.23 3.11 0.84
N SER A 67 -3.81 4.27 0.34
CA SER A 67 -4.69 5.44 0.28
C SER A 67 -5.89 5.26 -0.65
N TRP A 68 -5.81 4.32 -1.58
CA TRP A 68 -6.88 3.93 -2.50
C TRP A 68 -7.66 2.68 -2.06
N GLY A 69 -7.46 2.20 -0.84
CA GLY A 69 -8.26 1.12 -0.26
C GLY A 69 -7.66 -0.29 -0.38
N ILE A 70 -6.39 -0.41 -0.77
CA ILE A 70 -5.70 -1.69 -0.96
C ILE A 70 -4.70 -1.92 0.16
N VAL A 71 -4.79 -3.04 0.89
CA VAL A 71 -3.78 -3.40 1.89
C VAL A 71 -2.51 -3.86 1.16
N ALA A 72 -1.39 -3.19 1.39
CA ALA A 72 -0.12 -3.48 0.74
C ALA A 72 0.89 -3.99 1.77
N ALA A 73 1.28 -5.26 1.66
CA ALA A 73 2.30 -5.88 2.50
C ALA A 73 3.58 -6.10 1.69
N ALA A 74 4.73 -5.67 2.23
CA ALA A 74 6.03 -5.83 1.60
C ALA A 74 6.98 -6.54 2.58
N PRO A 75 7.15 -7.87 2.42
CA PRO A 75 8.19 -8.63 3.13
C PRO A 75 9.58 -8.11 2.79
N ASN A 76 10.48 -8.08 3.78
CA ASN A 76 11.93 -7.86 3.60
C ASN A 76 12.64 -9.22 3.60
N THR A 77 12.56 -9.93 2.47
CA THR A 77 13.20 -11.24 2.27
C THR A 77 14.42 -11.14 1.38
#